data_AF-A0A1U8HNQ9-F1
#
_entry.id   AF-A0A1U8HNQ9-F1
#
_cell.length_a   1.000
_cell.length_b   1.000
_cell.length_c   1.000
_cell.angle_alpha   90.00
_cell.angle_beta   90.00
_cell.angle_gamma   90.00
#
_symmetry.space_group_name_H-M   'P 1'
#
loop_
_entity.id
_entity.type
_entity.pdbx_description
1 polymer ?
#
loop_
_entity_poly.entity_id
_entity_poly.type
_entity_poly.pdbx_seq_one_letter_code
_entity_poly.pdbx_strand_id
1 'polypeptide(L)'
;MASLHASNNFLLSSSSSSNQIRAAISIPKLPSVRFSAPKLRQPKTQSEQLNSKDGFINTIPIQNNVHSTPLVQQTSSVSMATFQLYAILEAIADRVEMHNNIGEQRDNWNTLLLNSINMITLTATTMVGVAAVTGVGAGVSVMGLKLASSVMFSAATGMLVLMNKIQPSQLVEEQRNATRLFKQLQSQIKTLLAVGSPCQDDVNDAMEKVLALDKAYPLPLLGVMLDKFPASLEPAVWWPRKQSPNSNKALTNNNGWTRELEMEMREVVEVIKRKDSEDYERLGNKALNMNKVLATSGPLLTGIAALGSAFMVSSNSPWAATVAAVAGALASAVNTFEHGGQVGMVFEMYRNNAGFFKLMQESIESTLDECDVEKRENGELFEMKVALQLGRSLSELRDVAKKSSYSRIEGSPMDEFASKLF
;
A
#
# COMPACT_ATOMS: atom_id res chain seq x y z
N MET A 1 36.24 47.51 -22.12
CA MET A 1 37.53 48.09 -22.53
C MET A 1 38.46 48.08 -21.33
N ALA A 2 39.68 47.57 -21.54
CA ALA A 2 40.91 47.65 -20.72
C ALA A 2 40.80 47.31 -19.21
N SER A 3 41.31 46.19 -18.66
CA SER A 3 42.66 45.57 -18.68
C SER A 3 43.78 46.42 -18.07
N LEU A 4 44.46 45.83 -17.09
CA LEU A 4 45.88 45.92 -16.68
C LEU A 4 45.94 45.87 -15.14
N HIS A 5 46.90 45.27 -14.43
CA HIS A 5 47.93 44.26 -14.68
C HIS A 5 48.64 44.14 -13.31
N ALA A 6 48.93 42.94 -12.84
CA ALA A 6 50.04 42.72 -11.88
C ALA A 6 50.49 41.26 -11.91
N SER A 7 51.37 41.01 -12.88
CA SER A 7 52.51 40.08 -12.86
C SER A 7 53.41 40.28 -11.62
N ASN A 8 54.37 39.45 -11.24
CA ASN A 8 54.75 38.03 -11.40
C ASN A 8 56.10 37.89 -10.64
N ASN A 9 56.58 36.66 -10.44
CA ASN A 9 57.96 36.27 -10.05
C ASN A 9 58.27 36.26 -8.53
N PHE A 10 59.07 35.36 -7.94
CA PHE A 10 60.19 34.53 -8.42
C PHE A 10 60.35 33.24 -7.55
N LEU A 11 60.63 32.10 -8.21
CA LEU A 11 61.67 31.04 -7.99
C LEU A 11 62.03 30.57 -6.55
N LEU A 12 62.50 29.35 -6.23
CA LEU A 12 62.92 28.10 -6.90
C LEU A 12 63.21 27.10 -5.75
N SER A 13 62.86 25.82 -5.90
CA SER A 13 63.82 24.68 -5.81
C SER A 13 63.15 23.36 -5.45
N SER A 14 63.46 22.38 -6.28
CA SER A 14 63.17 20.95 -6.16
C SER A 14 63.87 20.30 -4.97
N SER A 15 63.25 19.27 -4.38
CA SER A 15 63.93 18.08 -3.83
C SER A 15 62.95 16.94 -3.63
N SER A 16 63.24 15.80 -4.26
CA SER A 16 62.52 14.53 -4.16
C SER A 16 62.53 13.95 -2.75
N SER A 17 61.39 13.41 -2.29
CA SER A 17 61.41 12.22 -1.42
C SER A 17 60.16 11.38 -1.65
N SER A 18 60.39 10.10 -1.95
CA SER A 18 59.39 9.04 -2.04
C SER A 18 58.96 8.68 -0.62
N ASN A 19 57.70 8.91 -0.27
CA ASN A 19 57.10 8.34 0.94
C ASN A 19 55.91 7.46 0.55
N GLN A 20 56.17 6.14 0.47
CA GLN A 20 55.14 5.11 0.60
C GLN A 20 54.50 5.24 1.99
N ILE A 21 53.23 5.64 2.04
CA ILE A 21 52.43 5.55 3.27
C ILE A 21 51.71 4.21 3.27
N ARG A 22 52.21 3.27 4.07
CA ARG A 22 51.45 2.09 4.52
C ARG A 22 50.48 2.56 5.60
N ALA A 23 49.18 2.57 5.31
CA ALA A 23 48.15 2.70 6.34
C ALA A 23 47.76 1.30 6.84
N ALA A 24 48.17 0.97 8.06
CA ALA A 24 47.69 -0.20 8.79
C ALA A 24 46.31 0.11 9.38
N ILE A 25 45.32 -0.73 9.07
CA ILE A 25 43.97 -0.65 9.65
C ILE A 25 44.03 -1.30 11.04
N SER A 26 44.03 -0.49 12.10
CA SER A 26 43.84 -0.96 13.47
C SER A 26 42.35 -1.24 13.72
N ILE A 27 41.99 -2.52 13.78
CA ILE A 27 40.63 -2.96 14.15
C ILE A 27 40.51 -2.90 15.68
N PRO A 28 39.52 -2.18 16.26
CA PRO A 28 39.27 -2.24 17.69
C PRO A 28 38.72 -3.62 18.06
N LYS A 29 39.33 -4.29 19.05
CA LYS A 29 38.79 -5.52 19.64
C LYS A 29 37.49 -5.20 20.40
N LEU A 30 36.36 -5.71 19.91
CA LEU A 30 35.10 -5.74 20.66
C LEU A 30 35.18 -6.77 21.80
N PRO A 31 34.60 -6.48 22.99
CA PRO A 31 34.50 -7.46 24.07
C PRO A 31 33.54 -8.59 23.71
N SER A 32 33.96 -9.84 23.95
CA SER A 32 33.15 -11.03 23.75
C SER A 32 32.03 -11.11 24.79
N VAL A 33 30.80 -10.85 24.38
CA VAL A 33 29.60 -11.14 25.16
C VAL A 33 29.20 -12.59 24.89
N ARG A 34 29.29 -13.46 25.91
CA ARG A 34 28.79 -14.84 25.83
C ARG A 34 27.29 -14.85 26.10
N PHE A 35 26.50 -15.10 25.07
CA PHE A 35 25.08 -15.44 25.23
C PHE A 35 24.97 -16.93 25.59
N SER A 36 24.41 -17.24 26.77
CA SER A 36 24.02 -18.61 27.11
C SER A 36 22.65 -18.89 26.50
N ALA A 37 22.59 -19.84 25.57
CA ALA A 37 21.34 -20.29 24.96
C ALA A 37 20.46 -21.04 25.97
N PRO A 38 19.12 -20.86 25.97
CA PRO A 38 18.23 -21.67 26.80
C PRO A 38 18.13 -23.09 26.24
N LYS A 39 18.29 -24.10 27.11
CA LYS A 39 18.15 -25.52 26.77
C LYS A 39 16.72 -25.82 26.29
N LEU A 40 16.60 -26.31 25.05
CA LEU A 40 15.41 -26.99 24.55
C LEU A 40 15.11 -28.22 25.44
N ARG A 41 13.93 -28.26 26.06
CA ARG A 41 13.36 -29.51 26.60
C ARG A 41 12.63 -30.24 25.46
N GLN A 42 13.10 -31.45 25.15
CA GLN A 42 12.43 -32.36 24.22
C GLN A 42 11.12 -32.90 24.82
N PRO A 43 10.04 -33.04 24.03
CA PRO A 43 8.83 -33.74 24.46
C PRO A 43 9.06 -35.27 24.39
N LYS A 44 8.77 -35.98 25.48
CA LYS A 44 8.65 -37.44 25.48
C LYS A 44 7.19 -37.80 25.24
N THR A 45 6.92 -38.46 24.12
CA THR A 45 5.68 -39.18 23.86
C THR A 45 5.89 -40.63 24.30
N GLN A 46 5.08 -41.13 25.23
CA GLN A 46 4.87 -42.57 25.42
C GLN A 46 3.41 -42.82 25.79
N SER A 47 2.89 -43.87 25.18
CA SER A 47 1.51 -44.26 24.96
C SER A 47 0.92 -45.10 26.10
N GLU A 48 -0.41 -45.18 26.05
CA GLU A 48 -1.26 -46.34 26.38
C GLU A 48 -1.66 -46.70 27.83
N GLN A 49 -2.97 -46.48 28.05
CA GLN A 49 -4.01 -47.45 28.44
C GLN A 49 -4.26 -47.87 29.91
N LEU A 50 -5.56 -47.72 30.24
CA LEU A 50 -6.45 -48.59 31.04
C LEU A 50 -6.30 -48.60 32.58
N ASN A 51 -7.30 -48.05 33.28
CA ASN A 51 -8.42 -48.84 33.84
C ASN A 51 -9.43 -48.06 34.72
N SER A 52 -10.72 -48.36 34.51
CA SER A 52 -11.83 -48.60 35.47
C SER A 52 -12.35 -47.44 36.37
N LYS A 53 -13.64 -47.02 36.22
CA LYS A 53 -14.86 -47.39 37.03
C LYS A 53 -14.76 -46.95 38.51
N ASP A 54 -15.72 -46.36 39.22
CA ASP A 54 -17.19 -46.13 39.22
C ASP A 54 -17.40 -44.80 40.03
N GLY A 55 -18.46 -43.98 39.95
CA GLY A 55 -19.85 -44.23 40.36
C GLY A 55 -20.36 -43.16 41.36
N PHE A 56 -21.46 -42.48 41.00
CA PHE A 56 -22.57 -41.94 41.81
C PHE A 56 -22.44 -40.80 42.88
N ILE A 57 -23.14 -39.69 42.54
CA ILE A 57 -24.10 -38.83 43.29
C ILE A 57 -24.20 -38.97 44.83
N ASN A 58 -24.13 -37.83 45.54
CA ASN A 58 -25.01 -37.53 46.68
C ASN A 58 -25.21 -36.01 46.92
N THR A 59 -26.45 -35.65 47.22
CA THR A 59 -27.03 -34.31 47.38
C THR A 59 -27.26 -33.96 48.87
N ILE A 60 -26.99 -32.69 49.25
CA ILE A 60 -27.73 -31.80 50.23
C ILE A 60 -27.50 -32.06 51.75
N PRO A 61 -27.45 -31.05 52.69
CA PRO A 61 -28.18 -29.76 52.70
C PRO A 61 -27.46 -28.45 53.10
N ILE A 62 -28.22 -27.40 52.78
CA ILE A 62 -28.18 -25.98 53.13
C ILE A 62 -28.03 -25.72 54.65
N GLN A 63 -27.15 -24.77 55.01
CA GLN A 63 -27.36 -23.93 56.21
C GLN A 63 -27.03 -22.47 55.87
N ASN A 64 -28.06 -21.63 56.03
CA ASN A 64 -28.05 -20.19 55.84
C ASN A 64 -27.13 -19.50 56.86
N ASN A 65 -26.33 -18.54 56.40
CA ASN A 65 -26.07 -17.35 57.20
C ASN A 65 -25.90 -16.14 56.27
N VAL A 66 -26.94 -15.33 56.28
CA VAL A 66 -27.05 -14.02 55.64
C VAL A 66 -26.25 -13.02 56.49
N HIS A 67 -25.22 -12.45 55.89
CA HIS A 67 -24.84 -11.07 56.21
C HIS A 67 -24.91 -10.27 54.92
N SER A 68 -26.05 -9.59 54.77
CA SER A 68 -26.36 -8.70 53.66
C SER A 68 -25.46 -7.46 53.72
N THR A 69 -24.52 -7.36 52.78
CA THR A 69 -23.97 -6.07 52.35
C THR A 69 -24.74 -5.66 51.08
N PRO A 70 -25.36 -4.48 51.02
CA PRO A 70 -26.29 -4.14 49.95
C PRO A 70 -25.57 -3.88 48.62
N LEU A 71 -25.85 -4.76 47.65
CA LEU A 71 -26.16 -4.45 46.24
C LEU A 71 -25.37 -3.31 45.57
N VAL A 72 -24.31 -3.67 44.85
CA VAL A 72 -24.11 -3.16 43.48
C VAL A 72 -24.24 -4.36 42.54
N GLN A 73 -25.49 -4.76 42.34
CA GLN A 73 -25.87 -5.67 41.27
C GLN A 73 -26.08 -4.82 40.02
N GLN A 74 -25.01 -4.69 39.24
CA GLN A 74 -25.08 -4.30 37.84
C GLN A 74 -24.34 -5.36 37.01
N THR A 75 -24.79 -6.61 37.09
CA THR A 75 -24.49 -7.56 36.02
C THR A 75 -25.58 -7.39 34.98
N SER A 76 -25.48 -6.32 34.17
CA SER A 76 -26.04 -6.38 32.83
C SER A 76 -25.40 -7.61 32.18
N SER A 77 -26.20 -8.62 31.86
CA SER A 77 -25.69 -9.78 31.12
C SER A 77 -25.16 -9.25 29.79
N VAL A 78 -23.83 -9.18 29.65
CA VAL A 78 -23.18 -8.79 28.40
C VAL A 78 -23.76 -9.67 27.29
N SER A 79 -24.33 -9.06 26.26
CA SER A 79 -25.01 -9.81 25.20
C SER A 79 -24.00 -10.71 24.47
N MET A 80 -24.47 -11.85 23.97
CA MET A 80 -23.63 -12.74 23.13
C MET A 80 -23.04 -11.98 21.93
N ALA A 81 -23.80 -11.03 21.37
CA ALA A 81 -23.34 -10.15 20.30
C ALA A 81 -22.12 -9.32 20.71
N THR A 82 -22.07 -8.81 21.94
CA THR A 82 -20.89 -8.10 22.46
C THR A 82 -19.65 -9.01 22.49
N PHE A 83 -19.77 -10.26 22.95
CA PHE A 83 -18.64 -11.20 22.94
C PHE A 83 -18.18 -11.53 21.53
N GLN A 84 -19.11 -11.71 20.58
CA GLN A 84 -18.79 -11.94 19.18
C GLN A 84 -18.07 -10.74 18.55
N LEU A 85 -18.51 -9.51 18.84
CA LEU A 85 -17.84 -8.30 18.37
C LEU A 85 -16.43 -8.16 18.95
N TYR A 86 -16.19 -8.54 20.21
CA TYR A 86 -14.84 -8.56 20.77
C TYR A 86 -13.95 -9.59 20.07
N ALA A 87 -14.47 -10.78 19.76
CA ALA A 87 -13.72 -11.78 18.99
C ALA A 87 -13.39 -11.28 17.57
N ILE A 88 -14.33 -10.60 16.90
CA ILE A 88 -14.08 -9.94 15.61
C ILE A 88 -13.03 -8.84 15.77
N LEU A 89 -13.08 -8.05 16.84
CA LEU A 89 -12.13 -6.96 17.10
C LEU A 89 -10.70 -7.46 17.28
N GLU A 90 -10.52 -8.58 17.98
CA GLU A 90 -9.24 -9.27 18.15
C GLU A 90 -8.71 -9.77 16.80
N ALA A 91 -9.57 -10.42 16.01
CA ALA A 91 -9.24 -10.89 14.68
C ALA A 91 -8.90 -9.75 13.69
N ILE A 92 -9.53 -8.58 13.83
CA ILE A 92 -9.19 -7.37 13.07
C ILE A 92 -7.85 -6.81 13.52
N ALA A 93 -7.56 -6.78 14.82
CA ALA A 93 -6.29 -6.28 15.34
C ALA A 93 -5.10 -7.09 14.81
N ASP A 94 -5.23 -8.43 14.78
CA ASP A 94 -4.24 -9.33 14.18
C ASP A 94 -4.03 -9.05 12.68
N ARG A 95 -5.12 -8.87 11.91
CA ARG A 95 -5.03 -8.50 10.48
C ARG A 95 -4.35 -7.15 10.25
N VAL A 96 -4.62 -6.15 11.10
CA VAL A 96 -3.95 -4.84 11.04
C VAL A 96 -2.44 -5.01 11.21
N GLU A 97 -2.01 -5.79 12.20
CA GLU A 97 -0.58 -6.06 12.42
C GLU A 97 0.03 -6.83 11.23
N MET A 98 -0.67 -7.86 10.74
CA MET A 98 -0.23 -8.65 9.60
C MET A 98 -0.08 -7.81 8.32
N HIS A 99 -1.06 -6.99 7.97
CA HIS A 99 -0.96 -6.10 6.80
C HIS A 99 0.16 -5.05 6.98
N ASN A 100 0.36 -4.52 8.19
CA ASN A 100 1.45 -3.59 8.46
C ASN A 100 2.82 -4.27 8.26
N ASN A 101 3.02 -5.44 8.85
CA ASN A 101 4.26 -6.21 8.74
C ASN A 101 4.57 -6.60 7.29
N ILE A 102 3.55 -7.06 6.54
CA ILE A 102 3.71 -7.40 5.12
C ILE A 102 4.00 -6.13 4.29
N GLY A 103 3.36 -5.01 4.60
CA GLY A 103 3.64 -3.72 3.98
C GLY A 103 5.10 -3.31 4.16
N GLU A 104 5.63 -3.37 5.38
CA GLU A 104 7.04 -3.08 5.68
C GLU A 104 8.01 -4.04 4.96
N GLN A 105 7.69 -5.34 4.94
CA GLN A 105 8.49 -6.33 4.22
C GLN A 105 8.58 -6.01 2.72
N ARG A 106 7.45 -5.65 2.10
CA ARG A 106 7.38 -5.32 0.66
C ARG A 106 8.13 -4.02 0.35
N ASP A 107 8.12 -3.05 1.26
CA ASP A 107 8.85 -1.79 1.09
C ASP A 107 10.37 -2.02 1.15
N ASN A 108 10.81 -2.86 2.11
CA ASN A 108 12.18 -3.31 2.18
C ASN A 108 12.59 -4.09 0.92
N TRP A 109 11.74 -5.01 0.44
CA TRP A 109 12.00 -5.72 -0.82
C TRP A 109 12.11 -4.78 -2.01
N ASN A 110 11.24 -3.77 -2.10
CA ASN A 110 11.30 -2.76 -3.16
C ASN A 110 12.67 -2.08 -3.17
N THR A 111 13.10 -1.60 -2.00
CA THR A 111 14.37 -0.89 -1.83
C THR A 111 15.57 -1.79 -2.13
N LEU A 112 15.58 -3.03 -1.61
CA LEU A 112 16.66 -3.99 -1.82
C LEU A 112 16.78 -4.41 -3.28
N LEU A 113 15.66 -4.75 -3.93
CA LEU A 113 15.66 -5.19 -5.33
C LEU A 113 16.03 -4.03 -6.26
N LEU A 114 15.48 -2.84 -6.04
CA LEU A 114 15.83 -1.64 -6.80
C LEU A 114 17.33 -1.37 -6.78
N ASN A 115 17.92 -1.30 -5.58
CA ASN A 115 19.34 -1.00 -5.41
C ASN A 115 20.23 -2.11 -5.97
N SER A 116 19.87 -3.38 -5.73
CA SER A 116 20.64 -4.53 -6.21
C SER A 116 20.62 -4.61 -7.73
N ILE A 117 19.46 -4.47 -8.37
CA ILE A 117 19.31 -4.52 -9.83
C ILE A 117 20.07 -3.36 -10.48
N ASN A 118 19.94 -2.14 -9.94
CA ASN A 118 20.68 -0.98 -10.44
C ASN A 118 22.19 -1.19 -10.30
N MET A 119 22.66 -1.67 -9.16
CA MET A 119 24.09 -1.92 -8.93
C MET A 119 24.63 -2.99 -9.88
N ILE A 120 23.92 -4.10 -10.07
CA ILE A 120 24.31 -5.15 -11.02
C ILE A 120 24.37 -4.58 -12.45
N THR A 121 23.33 -3.86 -12.86
CA THR A 121 23.22 -3.30 -14.21
C THR A 121 24.30 -2.24 -14.48
N LEU A 122 24.55 -1.35 -13.53
CA LEU A 122 25.59 -0.32 -13.64
C LEU A 122 26.99 -0.94 -13.59
N THR A 123 27.22 -1.94 -12.74
CA THR A 123 28.49 -2.67 -12.69
C THR A 123 28.76 -3.37 -14.03
N ALA A 124 27.77 -4.06 -14.59
CA ALA A 124 27.86 -4.67 -15.91
C ALA A 124 28.15 -3.63 -17.00
N THR A 125 27.48 -2.48 -16.94
CA THR A 125 27.70 -1.34 -17.85
C THR A 125 29.13 -0.81 -17.75
N THR A 126 29.67 -0.65 -16.54
CA THR A 126 31.06 -0.25 -16.31
C THR A 126 32.03 -1.31 -16.83
N MET A 127 31.77 -2.59 -16.60
CA MET A 127 32.60 -3.69 -17.12
C MET A 127 32.64 -3.69 -18.65
N VAL A 128 31.51 -3.44 -19.33
CA VAL A 128 31.44 -3.24 -20.78
C VAL A 128 32.28 -2.03 -21.21
N GLY A 129 32.11 -0.88 -20.53
CA GLY A 129 32.86 0.34 -20.84
C GLY A 129 34.37 0.15 -20.69
N VAL A 130 34.81 -0.46 -19.58
CA VAL A 130 36.22 -0.77 -19.32
C VAL A 130 36.76 -1.75 -20.36
N ALA A 131 36.01 -2.81 -20.70
CA ALA A 131 36.40 -3.78 -21.71
C ALA A 131 36.50 -3.17 -23.12
N ALA A 132 35.74 -2.11 -23.41
CA ALA A 132 35.78 -1.39 -24.68
C ALA A 132 37.03 -0.49 -24.82
N VAL A 133 37.46 0.16 -23.74
CA VAL A 133 38.61 1.09 -23.76
C VAL A 133 39.97 0.42 -23.57
N THR A 134 40.02 -0.77 -22.98
CA THR A 134 41.27 -1.51 -22.68
C THR A 134 41.78 -2.40 -23.84
N GLY A 135 41.49 -2.02 -25.09
CA GLY A 135 41.69 -2.82 -26.31
C GLY A 135 43.02 -3.61 -26.44
N VAL A 136 42.90 -4.81 -27.05
CA VAL A 136 43.91 -5.76 -27.57
C VAL A 136 45.33 -5.65 -26.97
N GLY A 137 45.52 -6.21 -25.77
CA GLY A 137 46.83 -6.37 -25.14
C GLY A 137 46.80 -6.99 -23.74
N ALA A 138 45.64 -6.91 -23.06
CA ALA A 138 45.46 -7.39 -21.68
C ALA A 138 44.89 -8.83 -21.55
N GLY A 139 44.77 -9.58 -22.65
CA GLY A 139 44.45 -11.01 -22.65
C GLY A 139 43.17 -11.40 -21.88
N VAL A 140 43.29 -12.42 -21.01
CA VAL A 140 42.20 -13.12 -20.27
C VAL A 140 41.29 -12.18 -19.45
N SER A 141 41.83 -11.06 -18.94
CA SER A 141 41.08 -10.11 -18.11
C SER A 141 39.92 -9.42 -18.86
N VAL A 142 40.13 -9.06 -20.13
CA VAL A 142 39.11 -8.39 -20.96
C VAL A 142 37.99 -9.36 -21.36
N MET A 143 38.32 -10.61 -21.67
CA MET A 143 37.34 -11.67 -21.94
C MET A 143 36.48 -11.94 -20.69
N GLY A 144 37.10 -11.98 -19.51
CA GLY A 144 36.42 -12.13 -18.23
C GLY A 144 35.39 -11.03 -17.97
N LEU A 145 35.74 -9.75 -18.23
CA LEU A 145 34.83 -8.61 -18.08
C LEU A 145 33.62 -8.68 -19.03
N LYS A 146 33.82 -9.09 -20.29
CA LYS A 146 32.73 -9.27 -21.26
C LYS A 146 31.78 -10.40 -20.84
N LEU A 147 32.33 -11.55 -20.43
CA LEU A 147 31.50 -12.66 -19.94
C LEU A 147 30.76 -12.29 -18.65
N ALA A 148 31.45 -11.67 -17.68
CA ALA A 148 30.86 -11.24 -16.42
C ALA A 148 29.72 -10.24 -16.64
N SER A 149 29.91 -9.23 -17.51
CA SER A 149 28.85 -8.27 -17.82
C SER A 149 27.64 -8.90 -18.52
N SER A 150 27.84 -9.83 -19.45
CA SER A 150 26.72 -10.56 -20.07
C SER A 150 25.91 -11.38 -19.06
N VAL A 151 26.59 -12.07 -18.14
CA VAL A 151 25.94 -12.81 -17.04
C VAL A 151 25.21 -11.87 -16.09
N MET A 152 25.82 -10.75 -15.70
CA MET A 152 25.20 -9.75 -14.83
C MET A 152 23.98 -9.10 -15.47
N PHE A 153 24.03 -8.72 -16.74
CA PHE A 153 22.85 -8.20 -17.45
C PHE A 153 21.75 -9.25 -17.55
N SER A 154 22.09 -10.51 -17.83
CA SER A 154 21.11 -11.62 -17.87
C SER A 154 20.45 -11.83 -16.50
N ALA A 155 21.24 -11.79 -15.42
CA ALA A 155 20.73 -11.86 -14.06
C ALA A 155 19.82 -10.68 -13.73
N ALA A 156 20.22 -9.46 -14.10
CA ALA A 156 19.40 -8.26 -13.94
C ALA A 156 18.09 -8.35 -14.71
N THR A 157 18.09 -8.89 -15.95
CA THR A 157 16.86 -9.15 -16.71
C THR A 157 15.92 -10.10 -15.97
N GLY A 158 16.43 -11.24 -15.48
CA GLY A 158 15.63 -12.20 -14.72
C GLY A 158 15.06 -11.58 -13.43
N MET A 159 15.89 -10.84 -12.69
CA MET A 159 15.47 -10.13 -11.49
C MET A 159 14.41 -9.06 -11.79
N LEU A 160 14.55 -8.29 -12.88
CA LEU A 160 13.56 -7.29 -13.30
C LEU A 160 12.24 -7.94 -13.70
N VAL A 161 12.25 -9.07 -14.41
CA VAL A 161 11.01 -9.79 -14.73
C VAL A 161 10.30 -10.24 -13.46
N LEU A 162 11.04 -10.77 -12.48
CA LEU A 162 10.45 -11.19 -11.19
C LEU A 162 9.96 -9.98 -10.37
N MET A 163 10.77 -8.93 -10.26
CA MET A 163 10.45 -7.67 -9.58
C MET A 163 9.21 -7.04 -10.19
N ASN A 164 9.06 -7.08 -11.51
CA ASN A 164 7.88 -6.59 -12.20
C ASN A 164 6.70 -7.54 -12.05
N LYS A 165 6.89 -8.84 -11.88
CA LYS A 165 5.77 -9.75 -11.59
C LYS A 165 5.20 -9.55 -10.18
N ILE A 166 6.06 -9.33 -9.20
CA ILE A 166 5.67 -9.11 -7.81
C ILE A 166 5.21 -7.65 -7.60
N GLN A 167 5.93 -6.70 -8.21
CA GLN A 167 5.80 -5.25 -8.03
C GLN A 167 5.61 -4.82 -6.57
N PRO A 168 6.66 -4.97 -5.75
CA PRO A 168 6.60 -4.68 -4.33
C PRO A 168 6.04 -3.29 -4.00
N SER A 169 6.42 -2.22 -4.72
CA SER A 169 5.92 -0.87 -4.46
C SER A 169 4.41 -0.71 -4.55
N GLN A 170 3.76 -1.36 -5.52
CA GLN A 170 2.30 -1.36 -5.65
C GLN A 170 1.65 -2.15 -4.53
N LEU A 171 2.20 -3.34 -4.30
CA LEU A 171 1.75 -4.25 -3.27
C LEU A 171 1.87 -3.65 -1.85
N VAL A 172 2.86 -2.80 -1.57
CA VAL A 172 2.95 -2.05 -0.30
C VAL A 172 1.72 -1.18 -0.10
N GLU A 173 1.33 -0.44 -1.13
CA GLU A 173 0.24 0.54 -1.04
C GLU A 173 -1.12 -0.14 -0.86
N GLU A 174 -1.32 -1.29 -1.50
CA GLU A 174 -2.46 -2.15 -1.24
C GLU A 174 -2.53 -2.58 0.24
N GLN A 175 -1.40 -2.95 0.86
CA GLN A 175 -1.37 -3.33 2.28
C GLN A 175 -1.59 -2.13 3.22
N ARG A 176 -1.08 -0.94 2.89
CA ARG A 176 -1.35 0.28 3.65
C ARG A 176 -2.85 0.62 3.62
N ASN A 177 -3.47 0.50 2.44
CA ASN A 177 -4.91 0.69 2.29
C ASN A 177 -5.72 -0.34 3.08
N ALA A 178 -5.35 -1.62 3.03
CA ALA A 178 -5.96 -2.67 3.85
C ALA A 178 -5.86 -2.34 5.35
N THR A 179 -4.66 -1.98 5.82
CA THR A 179 -4.40 -1.58 7.22
C THR A 179 -5.31 -0.42 7.64
N ARG A 180 -5.46 0.61 6.78
CA ARG A 180 -6.33 1.76 7.03
C ARG A 180 -7.79 1.34 7.15
N LEU A 181 -8.28 0.50 6.24
CA LEU A 181 -9.68 0.05 6.22
C LEU A 181 -10.01 -0.85 7.41
N PHE A 182 -9.10 -1.76 7.80
CA PHE A 182 -9.27 -2.56 9.02
C PHE A 182 -9.24 -1.71 10.28
N LYS A 183 -8.37 -0.69 10.38
CA LYS A 183 -8.39 0.28 11.50
C LYS A 183 -9.69 1.07 11.54
N GLN A 184 -10.23 1.46 10.39
CA GLN A 184 -11.53 2.12 10.30
C GLN A 184 -12.64 1.20 10.82
N LEU A 185 -12.68 -0.06 10.40
CA LEU A 185 -13.66 -1.05 10.89
C LEU A 185 -13.50 -1.30 12.40
N GLN A 186 -12.25 -1.41 12.88
CA GLN A 186 -11.94 -1.53 14.30
C GLN A 186 -12.52 -0.36 15.10
N SER A 187 -12.37 0.87 14.59
CA SER A 187 -12.92 2.07 15.22
C SER A 187 -14.44 2.05 15.22
N GLN A 188 -15.08 1.65 14.12
CA GLN A 188 -16.54 1.54 14.02
C GLN A 188 -17.10 0.56 15.08
N ILE A 189 -16.48 -0.62 15.22
CA ILE A 189 -16.90 -1.61 16.21
C ILE A 189 -16.67 -1.11 17.64
N LYS A 190 -15.55 -0.43 17.92
CA LYS A 190 -15.29 0.18 19.24
C LYS A 190 -16.34 1.24 19.58
N THR A 191 -16.70 2.09 18.63
CA THR A 191 -17.77 3.09 18.80
C THR A 191 -19.10 2.40 19.08
N LEU A 192 -19.46 1.37 18.32
CA LEU A 192 -20.70 0.61 18.53
C LEU A 192 -20.75 -0.02 19.94
N LEU A 193 -19.64 -0.62 20.38
CA LEU A 193 -19.51 -1.18 21.73
C LEU A 193 -19.62 -0.12 22.83
N ALA A 194 -19.04 1.06 22.61
CA ALA A 194 -19.08 2.18 23.56
C ALA A 194 -20.45 2.85 23.68
N VAL A 195 -21.19 2.95 22.56
CA VAL A 195 -22.56 3.49 22.53
C VAL A 195 -23.55 2.55 23.25
N GLY A 196 -23.25 1.25 23.27
CA GLY A 196 -23.98 0.26 24.06
C GLY A 196 -25.35 -0.06 23.48
N SER A 197 -25.44 -1.10 22.65
CA SER A 197 -26.64 -1.90 22.34
C SER A 197 -26.38 -2.85 21.14
N PRO A 198 -25.27 -3.61 21.11
CA PRO A 198 -24.96 -4.39 19.91
C PRO A 198 -25.97 -5.52 19.71
N CYS A 199 -26.47 -5.64 18.49
CA CYS A 199 -27.38 -6.71 18.08
C CYS A 199 -26.69 -7.72 17.16
N GLN A 200 -27.38 -8.81 16.83
CA GLN A 200 -26.82 -9.85 15.97
C GLN A 200 -26.57 -9.34 14.53
N ASP A 201 -27.39 -8.41 14.04
CA ASP A 201 -27.21 -7.83 12.71
C ASP A 201 -25.92 -7.01 12.63
N ASP A 202 -25.53 -6.33 13.72
CA ASP A 202 -24.25 -5.62 13.79
C ASP A 202 -23.05 -6.58 13.73
N VAL A 203 -23.16 -7.75 14.35
CA VAL A 203 -22.15 -8.81 14.28
C VAL A 203 -22.03 -9.31 12.83
N ASN A 204 -23.17 -9.54 12.17
CA ASN A 204 -23.20 -10.03 10.80
C ASN A 204 -22.61 -8.99 9.84
N ASP A 205 -22.97 -7.70 9.96
CA ASP A 205 -22.39 -6.60 9.18
C ASP A 205 -20.88 -6.46 9.40
N ALA A 206 -20.42 -6.53 10.66
CA ALA A 206 -19.00 -6.51 10.98
C ALA A 206 -18.26 -7.69 10.35
N MET A 207 -18.82 -8.89 10.44
CA MET A 207 -18.27 -10.11 9.84
C MET A 207 -18.20 -10.01 8.31
N GLU A 208 -19.28 -9.57 7.65
CA GLU A 208 -19.32 -9.38 6.20
C GLU A 208 -18.28 -8.36 5.73
N LYS A 209 -18.10 -7.27 6.48
CA LYS A 209 -17.06 -6.26 6.20
C LYS A 209 -15.66 -6.82 6.35
N VAL A 210 -15.39 -7.64 7.38
CA VAL A 210 -14.09 -8.32 7.51
C VAL A 210 -13.84 -9.23 6.30
N LEU A 211 -14.82 -10.05 5.92
CA LEU A 211 -14.69 -10.97 4.79
C LEU A 211 -14.55 -10.24 3.45
N ALA A 212 -15.24 -9.12 3.28
CA ALA A 212 -15.12 -8.27 2.10
C ALA A 212 -13.71 -7.66 2.00
N LEU A 213 -13.14 -7.19 3.12
CA LEU A 213 -11.78 -6.68 3.15
C LEU A 213 -10.74 -7.79 2.91
N ASP A 214 -10.91 -8.97 3.51
CA ASP A 214 -10.04 -10.14 3.28
C ASP A 214 -10.05 -10.56 1.80
N LYS A 215 -11.20 -10.45 1.12
CA LYS A 215 -11.34 -10.73 -0.31
C LYS A 215 -10.75 -9.62 -1.19
N ALA A 216 -10.90 -8.35 -0.80
CA ALA A 216 -10.40 -7.20 -1.54
C ALA A 216 -8.88 -7.06 -1.44
N TYR A 217 -8.28 -7.46 -0.31
CA TYR A 217 -6.85 -7.36 -0.03
C TYR A 217 -6.27 -8.70 0.40
N PRO A 218 -6.19 -9.68 -0.51
CA PRO A 218 -5.65 -10.99 -0.20
C PRO A 218 -4.18 -10.90 0.21
N LEU A 219 -3.84 -11.62 1.28
CA LEU A 219 -2.48 -11.73 1.82
C LEU A 219 -1.51 -12.60 0.99
N PRO A 220 -1.94 -13.65 0.25
CA PRO A 220 -1.03 -14.52 -0.49
C PRO A 220 -0.20 -13.81 -1.56
N LEU A 221 1.08 -14.19 -1.61
CA LEU A 221 2.14 -13.59 -2.43
C LEU A 221 2.06 -13.94 -3.93
N LEU A 222 1.43 -15.06 -4.30
CA LEU A 222 1.32 -15.59 -5.67
C LEU A 222 0.10 -16.52 -5.75
N GLY A 223 -1.00 -16.09 -6.37
CA GLY A 223 -2.12 -17.00 -6.68
C GLY A 223 -3.46 -16.32 -6.93
N VAL A 224 -3.81 -15.29 -6.15
CA VAL A 224 -5.00 -14.46 -6.37
C VAL A 224 -4.58 -13.00 -6.10
N MET A 225 -3.74 -12.45 -6.97
CA MET A 225 -3.43 -11.02 -6.97
C MET A 225 -4.57 -10.29 -7.69
N LEU A 226 -4.92 -9.09 -7.21
CA LEU A 226 -5.64 -8.12 -8.04
C LEU A 226 -4.90 -7.99 -9.38
N ASP A 227 -5.64 -7.83 -10.47
CA ASP A 227 -5.00 -7.70 -11.78
C ASP A 227 -4.06 -6.49 -11.74
N LYS A 228 -2.76 -6.78 -11.84
CA LYS A 228 -1.68 -5.80 -11.76
C LYS A 228 -1.81 -4.75 -12.86
N PHE A 229 -2.25 -5.19 -14.03
CA PHE A 229 -2.29 -4.38 -15.24
C PHE A 229 -3.65 -4.52 -15.93
N PRO A 230 -4.72 -4.00 -15.31
CA PRO A 230 -6.04 -4.12 -15.89
C PRO A 230 -6.09 -3.39 -17.24
N ALA A 231 -7.06 -3.72 -18.10
CA ALA A 231 -7.21 -3.06 -19.39
C ALA A 231 -7.44 -1.54 -19.22
N SER A 232 -8.22 -1.18 -18.21
CA SER A 232 -8.50 0.18 -17.77
C SER A 232 -8.51 0.26 -16.25
N LEU A 233 -8.31 1.44 -15.69
CA LEU A 233 -8.49 1.64 -14.26
C LEU A 233 -9.96 1.38 -13.87
N GLU A 234 -10.16 0.45 -12.94
CA GLU A 234 -11.45 0.26 -12.26
C GLU A 234 -11.35 0.81 -10.83
N PRO A 235 -12.32 1.63 -10.39
CA PRO A 235 -12.37 2.13 -9.02
C PRO A 235 -12.39 0.99 -8.00
N ALA A 236 -11.66 1.13 -6.90
CA ALA A 236 -11.62 0.12 -5.85
C ALA A 236 -13.00 -0.01 -5.15
N VAL A 237 -13.45 -1.25 -4.96
CA VAL A 237 -14.70 -1.58 -4.26
C VAL A 237 -14.37 -2.43 -3.03
N TRP A 238 -14.44 -1.84 -1.84
CA TRP A 238 -13.98 -2.47 -0.59
C TRP A 238 -15.10 -2.77 0.41
N TRP A 239 -16.31 -2.21 0.24
CA TRP A 239 -17.46 -2.49 1.09
C TRP A 239 -18.53 -3.28 0.32
N PRO A 240 -19.23 -4.22 0.97
CA PRO A 240 -20.41 -4.84 0.37
C PRO A 240 -21.45 -3.74 0.09
N ARG A 241 -22.20 -3.89 -1.02
CA ARG A 241 -23.36 -3.02 -1.28
C ARG A 241 -24.32 -3.20 -0.12
N LYS A 242 -24.59 -2.12 0.60
CA LYS A 242 -25.60 -2.12 1.66
C LYS A 242 -26.93 -2.52 1.02
N GLN A 243 -27.47 -3.67 1.42
CA GLN A 243 -28.90 -3.91 1.30
C GLN A 243 -29.56 -3.09 2.40
N SER A 244 -30.60 -2.34 2.07
CA SER A 244 -31.28 -1.50 3.07
C SER A 244 -31.77 -2.38 4.22
N PRO A 245 -31.35 -2.12 5.47
CA PRO A 245 -31.82 -2.90 6.60
C PRO A 245 -33.32 -2.62 6.80
N ASN A 246 -34.12 -3.68 6.90
CA ASN A 246 -35.51 -3.60 7.36
C ASN A 246 -35.55 -3.30 8.86
N SER A 247 -35.29 -2.06 9.26
CA SER A 247 -35.58 -1.63 10.64
C SER A 247 -36.99 -1.05 10.71
N ASN A 248 -37.92 -1.81 11.28
CA ASN A 248 -39.20 -1.28 11.73
C ASN A 248 -38.96 -0.43 13.00
N LYS A 249 -38.74 0.88 12.84
CA LYS A 249 -38.80 1.84 13.95
C LYS A 249 -39.81 2.95 13.64
N ALA A 250 -40.55 3.30 14.68
CA ALA A 250 -41.83 3.99 14.62
C ALA A 250 -41.72 5.49 14.34
N LEU A 251 -42.78 5.99 13.69
CA LEU A 251 -43.16 7.38 13.41
C LEU A 251 -42.59 8.43 14.38
N THR A 252 -41.68 9.27 13.87
CA THR A 252 -41.48 10.63 14.40
C THR A 252 -41.28 11.60 13.24
N ASN A 253 -41.99 12.73 13.25
CA ASN A 253 -41.94 13.74 12.18
C ASN A 253 -40.52 14.32 11.99
N ASN A 254 -40.06 14.33 10.73
CA ASN A 254 -38.85 14.95 10.16
C ASN A 254 -37.49 14.33 10.54
N ASN A 255 -37.02 13.33 9.78
CA ASN A 255 -35.66 12.75 9.84
C ASN A 255 -34.53 13.68 9.31
N GLY A 256 -34.63 15.00 9.53
CA GLY A 256 -33.60 16.00 9.14
C GLY A 256 -33.41 16.22 7.63
N TRP A 257 -34.13 15.51 6.77
CA TRP A 257 -34.09 15.69 5.32
C TRP A 257 -35.01 16.83 4.87
N THR A 258 -34.45 17.77 4.12
CA THR A 258 -35.19 18.83 3.42
C THR A 258 -35.02 18.70 1.92
N ARG A 259 -35.94 19.28 1.13
CA ARG A 259 -35.80 19.28 -0.34
C ARG A 259 -34.53 20.01 -0.78
N GLU A 260 -34.18 21.07 -0.06
CA GLU A 260 -32.95 21.82 -0.28
C GLU A 260 -31.73 20.93 -0.08
N LEU A 261 -31.67 20.16 1.01
CA LEU A 261 -30.56 19.24 1.28
C LEU A 261 -30.47 18.14 0.23
N GLU A 262 -31.60 17.57 -0.20
CA GLU A 262 -31.61 16.57 -1.29
C GLU A 262 -31.05 17.14 -2.59
N MET A 263 -31.45 18.36 -2.97
CA MET A 263 -30.92 19.03 -4.16
C MET A 263 -29.43 19.34 -4.00
N GLU A 264 -29.00 19.80 -2.83
CA GLU A 264 -27.60 20.08 -2.55
C GLU A 264 -26.74 18.81 -2.67
N MET A 265 -27.19 17.68 -2.10
CA MET A 265 -26.50 16.39 -2.22
C MET A 265 -26.44 15.89 -3.67
N ARG A 266 -27.50 16.09 -4.48
CA ARG A 266 -27.48 15.77 -5.92
C ARG A 266 -26.46 16.60 -6.68
N GLU A 267 -26.36 17.89 -6.38
CA GLU A 267 -25.35 18.75 -6.99
C GLU A 267 -23.94 18.34 -6.57
N VAL A 268 -23.70 18.03 -5.28
CA VAL A 268 -22.41 17.51 -4.82
C VAL A 268 -21.99 16.25 -5.58
N VAL A 269 -22.92 15.31 -5.78
CA VAL A 269 -22.68 14.10 -6.58
C VAL A 269 -22.26 14.42 -8.01
N GLU A 270 -22.88 15.42 -8.62
CA GLU A 270 -22.56 15.83 -10.00
C GLU A 270 -21.16 16.44 -10.10
N VAL A 271 -20.72 17.19 -9.07
CA VAL A 271 -19.33 17.66 -8.98
C VAL A 271 -18.37 16.49 -8.82
N ILE A 272 -18.67 15.55 -7.91
CA ILE A 272 -17.84 14.35 -7.68
C ILE A 272 -17.67 13.54 -8.96
N LYS A 273 -18.73 13.37 -9.76
CA LYS A 273 -18.63 12.62 -11.02
C LYS A 273 -17.77 13.35 -12.05
N ARG A 274 -18.13 14.60 -12.36
CA ARG A 274 -17.54 15.36 -13.48
C ARG A 274 -16.13 15.88 -13.21
N LYS A 275 -15.76 16.08 -11.94
CA LYS A 275 -14.47 16.67 -11.57
C LYS A 275 -13.59 15.64 -10.91
N ASP A 276 -13.96 15.20 -9.71
CA ASP A 276 -13.12 14.31 -8.93
C ASP A 276 -12.93 12.94 -9.62
N SER A 277 -14.02 12.22 -9.91
CA SER A 277 -13.95 10.86 -10.45
C SER A 277 -13.31 10.82 -11.83
N GLU A 278 -13.74 11.67 -12.76
CA GLU A 278 -13.18 11.74 -14.12
C GLU A 278 -11.68 12.06 -14.13
N ASP A 279 -11.23 13.02 -13.32
CA ASP A 279 -9.83 13.43 -13.35
C ASP A 279 -8.92 12.39 -12.66
N TYR A 280 -9.38 11.78 -11.56
CA TYR A 280 -8.67 10.68 -10.90
C TYR A 280 -8.60 9.41 -11.77
N GLU A 281 -9.66 9.09 -12.51
CA GLU A 281 -9.64 7.98 -13.48
C GLU A 281 -8.69 8.26 -14.64
N ARG A 282 -8.66 9.50 -15.14
CA ARG A 282 -7.74 9.92 -16.19
C ARG A 282 -6.28 9.86 -15.75
N LEU A 283 -5.98 10.38 -14.56
CA LEU A 283 -4.63 10.35 -13.99
C LEU A 283 -4.20 8.91 -13.69
N GLY A 284 -5.10 8.10 -13.14
CA GLY A 284 -4.89 6.69 -12.89
C GLY A 284 -4.56 5.91 -14.17
N ASN A 285 -5.30 6.12 -15.26
CA ASN A 285 -5.00 5.49 -16.56
C ASN A 285 -3.65 5.93 -17.15
N LYS A 286 -3.25 7.19 -16.97
CA LYS A 286 -1.91 7.66 -17.37
C LYS A 286 -0.82 6.97 -16.55
N ALA A 287 -0.97 6.89 -15.24
CA ALA A 287 -0.03 6.21 -14.35
C ALA A 287 0.07 4.71 -14.69
N LEU A 288 -1.06 4.05 -14.98
CA LEU A 288 -1.12 2.66 -15.42
C LEU A 288 -0.33 2.43 -16.71
N ASN A 289 -0.52 3.28 -17.72
CA ASN A 289 0.18 3.17 -18.99
C ASN A 289 1.69 3.39 -18.81
N MET A 290 2.07 4.37 -18.01
CA MET A 290 3.47 4.61 -17.67
C MET A 290 4.09 3.40 -16.96
N ASN A 291 3.40 2.82 -15.97
CA ASN A 291 3.83 1.62 -15.26
C ASN A 291 4.02 0.43 -16.21
N LYS A 292 3.07 0.19 -17.13
CA LYS A 292 3.16 -0.87 -18.15
C LYS A 292 4.38 -0.72 -19.06
N VAL A 293 4.62 0.51 -19.54
CA VAL A 293 5.76 0.81 -20.43
C VAL A 293 7.08 0.58 -19.71
N LEU A 294 7.22 1.09 -18.49
CA LEU A 294 8.45 0.95 -17.70
C LEU A 294 8.73 -0.51 -17.34
N ALA A 295 7.70 -1.23 -16.87
CA ALA A 295 7.79 -2.64 -16.50
C ALA A 295 8.21 -3.56 -17.65
N THR A 296 7.96 -3.14 -18.89
CA THR A 296 8.38 -3.87 -20.09
C THR A 296 9.78 -3.42 -20.55
N SER A 297 10.07 -2.13 -20.43
CA SER A 297 11.31 -1.51 -20.94
C SER A 297 12.54 -1.97 -20.16
N GLY A 298 12.48 -2.07 -18.83
CA GLY A 298 13.61 -2.49 -18.00
C GLY A 298 14.17 -3.88 -18.40
N PRO A 299 13.36 -4.94 -18.38
CA PRO A 299 13.76 -6.27 -18.84
C PRO A 299 14.25 -6.29 -20.30
N LEU A 300 13.59 -5.55 -21.19
CA LEU A 300 13.97 -5.51 -22.61
C LEU A 300 15.34 -4.86 -22.81
N LEU A 301 15.59 -3.72 -22.17
CA LEU A 301 16.87 -3.00 -22.25
C LEU A 301 18.02 -3.80 -21.64
N THR A 302 17.81 -4.43 -20.48
CA THR A 302 18.82 -5.32 -19.89
C THR A 302 19.09 -6.56 -20.76
N GLY A 303 18.06 -7.11 -21.42
CA GLY A 303 18.21 -8.22 -22.35
C GLY A 303 19.03 -7.82 -23.59
N ILE A 304 18.77 -6.64 -24.16
CA ILE A 304 19.59 -6.07 -25.24
C ILE A 304 21.03 -5.87 -24.76
N ALA A 305 21.23 -5.37 -23.53
CA ALA A 305 22.55 -5.18 -22.97
C ALA A 305 23.31 -6.52 -22.79
N ALA A 306 22.62 -7.57 -22.35
CA ALA A 306 23.18 -8.92 -22.24
C ALA A 306 23.62 -9.48 -23.58
N LEU A 307 22.79 -9.34 -24.62
CA LEU A 307 23.11 -9.77 -25.99
C LEU A 307 24.26 -8.95 -26.56
N GLY A 308 24.22 -7.62 -26.42
CA GLY A 308 25.30 -6.73 -26.85
C GLY A 308 26.64 -7.11 -26.22
N SER A 309 26.65 -7.39 -24.91
CA SER A 309 27.84 -7.84 -24.20
C SER A 309 28.33 -9.22 -24.67
N ALA A 310 27.42 -10.17 -24.92
CA ALA A 310 27.77 -11.47 -25.49
C ALA A 310 28.39 -11.34 -26.89
N PHE A 311 27.84 -10.47 -27.74
CA PHE A 311 28.38 -10.23 -29.08
C PHE A 311 29.75 -9.52 -29.06
N MET A 312 30.08 -8.77 -28.00
CA MET A 312 31.44 -8.25 -27.83
C MET A 312 32.48 -9.37 -27.67
N VAL A 313 32.09 -10.53 -27.14
CA VAL A 313 32.97 -11.69 -27.00
C VAL A 313 33.27 -12.32 -28.36
N SER A 314 32.25 -12.46 -29.22
CA SER A 314 32.36 -13.18 -30.49
C SER A 314 32.85 -12.33 -31.67
N SER A 315 32.48 -11.05 -31.73
CA SER A 315 32.69 -10.22 -32.93
C SER A 315 33.72 -9.08 -32.75
N ASN A 316 34.15 -8.80 -31.52
CA ASN A 316 34.98 -7.63 -31.16
C ASN A 316 34.48 -6.29 -31.77
N SER A 317 33.19 -6.19 -32.11
CA SER A 317 32.62 -4.99 -32.73
C SER A 317 32.48 -3.85 -31.70
N PRO A 318 33.06 -2.66 -31.95
CA PRO A 318 32.90 -1.49 -31.08
C PRO A 318 31.43 -1.10 -30.86
N TRP A 319 30.58 -1.34 -31.86
CA TRP A 319 29.15 -1.07 -31.79
C TRP A 319 28.42 -1.93 -30.76
N ALA A 320 28.85 -3.18 -30.58
CA ALA A 320 28.26 -4.08 -29.58
C ALA A 320 28.50 -3.57 -28.16
N ALA A 321 29.67 -2.95 -27.91
CA ALA A 321 29.99 -2.33 -26.64
C ALA A 321 29.17 -1.07 -26.37
N THR A 322 29.02 -0.21 -27.38
CA THR A 322 28.17 0.99 -27.27
C THR A 322 26.71 0.61 -26.99
N VAL A 323 26.15 -0.34 -27.75
CA VAL A 323 24.78 -0.82 -27.54
C VAL A 323 24.61 -1.38 -26.13
N ALA A 324 25.53 -2.23 -25.67
CA ALA A 324 25.44 -2.81 -24.33
C ALA A 324 25.54 -1.76 -23.22
N ALA A 325 26.44 -0.80 -23.35
CA ALA A 325 26.60 0.27 -22.37
C ALA A 325 25.38 1.21 -22.31
N VAL A 326 24.88 1.65 -23.47
CA VAL A 326 23.72 2.54 -23.55
C VAL A 326 22.46 1.84 -23.06
N ALA A 327 22.22 0.60 -23.49
CA ALA A 327 21.06 -0.17 -23.05
C ALA A 327 21.12 -0.46 -21.54
N GLY A 328 22.29 -0.81 -21.00
CA GLY A 328 22.48 -1.01 -19.56
C GLY A 328 22.24 0.27 -18.74
N ALA A 329 22.79 1.41 -19.18
CA ALA A 329 22.57 2.69 -18.51
C ALA A 329 21.09 3.10 -18.54
N LEU A 330 20.42 2.99 -19.69
CA LEU A 330 18.99 3.27 -19.83
C LEU A 330 18.14 2.32 -18.98
N ALA A 331 18.49 1.04 -18.91
CA ALA A 331 17.78 0.08 -18.07
C ALA A 331 17.81 0.48 -16.59
N SER A 332 18.96 0.94 -16.09
CA SER A 332 19.07 1.43 -14.71
C SER A 332 18.25 2.70 -14.48
N ALA A 333 18.22 3.62 -15.45
CA ALA A 333 17.39 4.81 -15.38
C ALA A 333 15.89 4.46 -15.34
N VAL A 334 15.44 3.55 -16.22
CA VAL A 334 14.05 3.05 -16.26
C VAL A 334 13.67 2.37 -14.95
N ASN A 335 14.51 1.46 -14.44
CA ASN A 335 14.29 0.77 -13.17
C ASN A 335 14.20 1.76 -11.98
N THR A 336 15.03 2.80 -11.98
CA THR A 336 14.98 3.89 -10.99
C THR A 336 13.68 4.67 -11.09
N PHE A 337 13.23 5.01 -12.29
CA PHE A 337 12.00 5.76 -12.48
C PHE A 337 10.77 4.92 -12.10
N GLU A 338 10.71 3.65 -12.50
CA GLU A 338 9.62 2.73 -12.18
C GLU A 338 9.46 2.48 -10.67
N HIS A 339 10.50 1.99 -10.02
CA HIS A 339 10.43 1.52 -8.64
C HIS A 339 10.89 2.56 -7.62
N GLY A 340 11.86 3.41 -7.98
CA GLY A 340 12.31 4.53 -7.14
C GLY A 340 11.35 5.71 -7.19
N GLY A 341 10.75 5.98 -8.35
CA GLY A 341 9.64 6.93 -8.49
C GLY A 341 8.29 6.37 -7.99
N GLN A 342 8.26 5.11 -7.57
CA GLN A 342 7.08 4.43 -7.01
C GLN A 342 5.83 4.55 -7.90
N VAL A 343 5.99 4.42 -9.21
CA VAL A 343 4.90 4.63 -10.19
C VAL A 343 3.72 3.68 -9.93
N GLY A 344 4.00 2.46 -9.47
CA GLY A 344 2.98 1.51 -9.02
C GLY A 344 2.14 2.00 -7.82
N MET A 345 2.79 2.60 -6.83
CA MET A 345 2.11 3.18 -5.66
C MET A 345 1.23 4.37 -6.08
N VAL A 346 1.72 5.20 -7.01
CA VAL A 346 0.96 6.33 -7.56
C VAL A 346 -0.29 5.85 -8.32
N PHE A 347 -0.16 4.78 -9.11
CA PHE A 347 -1.31 4.17 -9.77
C PHE A 347 -2.37 3.69 -8.76
N GLU A 348 -1.96 2.99 -7.70
CA GLU A 348 -2.87 2.52 -6.66
C GLU A 348 -3.50 3.66 -5.86
N MET A 349 -2.76 4.72 -5.60
CA MET A 349 -3.29 5.93 -4.98
C MET A 349 -4.46 6.50 -5.80
N TYR A 350 -4.28 6.66 -7.11
CA TYR A 350 -5.35 7.13 -7.99
C TYR A 350 -6.53 6.14 -8.05
N ARG A 351 -6.26 4.83 -8.11
CA ARG A 351 -7.29 3.79 -8.10
C ARG A 351 -8.12 3.80 -6.81
N ASN A 352 -7.47 4.02 -5.67
CA ASN A 352 -8.10 4.12 -4.36
C ASN A 352 -8.93 5.39 -4.22
N ASN A 353 -8.43 6.53 -4.72
CA ASN A 353 -9.19 7.79 -4.73
C ASN A 353 -10.43 7.70 -5.63
N ALA A 354 -10.30 7.13 -6.83
CA ALA A 354 -11.45 6.86 -7.69
C ALA A 354 -12.48 5.94 -6.99
N GLY A 355 -12.02 4.90 -6.29
CA GLY A 355 -12.87 4.03 -5.47
C GLY A 355 -13.60 4.79 -4.35
N PHE A 356 -12.91 5.71 -3.69
CA PHE A 356 -13.48 6.55 -2.64
C PHE A 356 -14.62 7.42 -3.18
N PHE A 357 -14.40 8.09 -4.31
CA PHE A 357 -15.42 8.94 -4.94
C PHE A 357 -16.61 8.14 -5.44
N LYS A 358 -16.36 6.97 -6.05
CA LYS A 358 -17.44 6.06 -6.45
C LYS A 358 -18.29 5.60 -5.27
N LEU A 359 -17.67 5.23 -4.15
CA LEU A 359 -18.41 4.84 -2.95
C LEU A 359 -19.19 6.00 -2.33
N MET A 360 -18.64 7.21 -2.38
CA MET A 360 -19.36 8.41 -1.93
C MET A 360 -20.57 8.69 -2.81
N GLN A 361 -20.39 8.62 -4.14
CA GLN A 361 -21.47 8.75 -5.11
C GLN A 361 -22.56 7.71 -4.83
N GLU A 362 -22.22 6.42 -4.81
CA GLU A 362 -23.18 5.33 -4.59
C GLU A 362 -23.89 5.48 -3.23
N SER A 363 -23.18 5.95 -2.19
CA SER A 363 -23.77 6.22 -0.88
C SER A 363 -24.78 7.36 -0.91
N ILE A 364 -24.48 8.46 -1.60
CA ILE A 364 -25.41 9.60 -1.71
C ILE A 364 -26.61 9.21 -2.58
N GLU A 365 -26.39 8.62 -3.75
CA GLU A 365 -27.44 8.17 -4.67
C GLU A 365 -28.38 7.17 -4.00
N SER A 366 -27.83 6.13 -3.37
CA SER A 366 -28.64 5.14 -2.64
C SER A 366 -29.44 5.75 -1.50
N THR A 367 -28.94 6.78 -0.84
CA THR A 367 -29.66 7.47 0.24
C THR A 367 -30.80 8.33 -0.31
N LEU A 368 -30.58 8.96 -1.47
CA LEU A 368 -31.58 9.79 -2.15
C LEU A 368 -32.69 8.97 -2.84
N ASP A 369 -32.36 7.75 -3.30
CA ASP A 369 -33.31 6.85 -3.97
C ASP A 369 -34.21 6.08 -2.99
N GLU A 370 -33.81 5.95 -1.72
CA GLU A 370 -34.65 5.35 -0.68
C GLU A 370 -35.90 6.22 -0.46
N CYS A 371 -37.06 5.74 -0.87
CA CYS A 371 -38.32 6.50 -0.81
C CYS A 371 -38.81 6.68 0.64
N ASP A 372 -38.45 5.77 1.54
CA ASP A 372 -38.82 5.85 2.94
C ASP A 372 -37.79 6.70 3.71
N VAL A 373 -38.15 7.96 3.98
CA VAL A 373 -37.30 8.92 4.67
C VAL A 373 -36.87 8.40 6.05
N GLU A 374 -37.66 7.56 6.70
CA GLU A 374 -37.35 7.00 8.02
C GLU A 374 -36.31 5.87 7.96
N LYS A 375 -36.10 5.26 6.79
CA LYS A 375 -35.01 4.29 6.55
C LYS A 375 -33.68 4.96 6.24
N ARG A 376 -33.67 6.26 5.95
CA ARG A 376 -32.46 7.02 5.68
C ARG A 376 -31.70 7.32 6.97
N GLU A 377 -30.37 7.41 6.87
CA GLU A 377 -29.57 8.08 7.89
C GLU A 377 -30.09 9.51 8.06
N ASN A 378 -30.10 10.03 9.29
CA ASN A 378 -30.56 11.39 9.56
C ASN A 378 -29.86 12.40 8.65
N GLY A 379 -30.63 13.30 8.02
CA GLY A 379 -30.13 14.19 6.98
C GLY A 379 -28.97 15.09 7.42
N GLU A 380 -29.05 15.66 8.62
CA GLU A 380 -27.99 16.54 9.15
C GLU A 380 -26.71 15.76 9.48
N LEU A 381 -26.84 14.55 10.05
CA LEU A 381 -25.70 13.66 10.29
C LEU A 381 -25.07 13.19 8.99
N PHE A 382 -25.89 12.89 7.98
CA PHE A 382 -25.43 12.49 6.65
C PHE A 382 -24.67 13.63 5.97
N GLU A 383 -25.21 14.86 5.99
CA GLU A 383 -24.55 16.05 5.45
C GLU A 383 -23.19 16.28 6.12
N MET A 384 -23.13 16.20 7.46
CA MET A 384 -21.90 16.34 8.23
C MET A 384 -20.85 15.30 7.83
N LYS A 385 -21.29 14.05 7.64
CA LYS A 385 -20.39 12.95 7.24
C LYS A 385 -19.85 13.15 5.84
N VAL A 386 -20.68 13.54 4.87
CA VAL A 386 -20.24 13.85 3.50
C VAL A 386 -19.27 15.04 3.50
N ALA A 387 -19.59 16.11 4.24
CA ALA A 387 -18.72 17.29 4.36
C ALA A 387 -17.35 16.91 4.91
N LEU A 388 -17.30 16.17 6.02
CA LEU A 388 -16.05 15.73 6.63
C LEU A 388 -15.26 14.78 5.74
N GLN A 389 -15.93 13.86 5.04
CA GLN A 389 -15.29 12.97 4.09
C GLN A 389 -14.71 13.71 2.88
N LEU A 390 -15.29 14.83 2.48
CA LEU A 390 -14.75 15.71 1.44
C LEU A 390 -13.75 16.76 1.98
N GLY A 391 -13.49 16.79 3.29
CA GLY A 391 -12.61 17.76 3.92
C GLY A 391 -13.15 19.19 3.91
N ARG A 392 -14.48 19.34 3.89
CA ARG A 392 -15.18 20.62 3.85
C ARG A 392 -15.95 20.86 5.14
N SER A 393 -16.17 22.13 5.46
CA SER A 393 -17.22 22.50 6.42
C SER A 393 -18.60 22.36 5.78
N LEU A 394 -19.67 22.31 6.60
CA LEU A 394 -21.05 22.26 6.10
C LEU A 394 -21.36 23.43 5.15
N SER A 395 -20.96 24.65 5.51
CA SER A 395 -21.19 25.83 4.67
C SER A 395 -20.45 25.76 3.33
N GLU A 396 -19.23 25.21 3.33
CA GLU A 396 -18.45 25.03 2.11
C GLU A 396 -19.01 23.95 1.20
N LEU A 397 -19.60 22.88 1.77
CA LEU A 397 -20.27 21.84 1.00
C LEU A 397 -21.50 22.42 0.27
N ARG A 398 -22.31 23.20 0.98
CA ARG A 398 -23.48 23.90 0.39
C ARG A 398 -23.07 24.91 -0.66
N ASP A 399 -21.94 25.60 -0.48
CA ASP A 399 -21.42 26.55 -1.47
C ASP A 399 -21.02 25.85 -2.78
N VAL A 400 -20.38 24.67 -2.70
CA VAL A 400 -20.08 23.85 -3.89
C VAL A 400 -21.35 23.45 -4.63
N ALA A 401 -22.37 22.99 -3.91
CA ALA A 401 -23.65 22.64 -4.50
C ALA A 401 -24.31 23.83 -5.22
N LYS A 402 -24.28 25.02 -4.60
CA LYS A 402 -24.81 26.26 -5.20
C LYS A 402 -24.04 26.67 -6.44
N LYS A 403 -22.71 26.63 -6.40
CA LYS A 403 -21.87 26.91 -7.57
C LYS A 403 -22.12 25.91 -8.70
N SER A 404 -22.26 24.62 -8.38
CA SER A 404 -22.60 23.57 -9.36
C SER A 404 -23.92 23.85 -10.07
N SER A 405 -24.97 24.15 -9.30
CA SER A 405 -26.27 24.47 -9.89
C SER A 405 -26.22 25.72 -10.75
N TYR A 406 -25.49 26.76 -10.33
CA TYR A 406 -25.31 27.99 -11.11
C TYR A 406 -24.52 27.74 -12.41
N SER A 407 -23.39 27.02 -12.35
CA SER A 407 -22.60 26.65 -13.54
C SER A 407 -23.40 25.84 -14.54
N ARG A 408 -24.29 24.95 -14.07
CA ARG A 408 -25.18 24.17 -14.94
C ARG A 408 -26.18 25.06 -15.69
N ILE A 409 -26.72 26.08 -15.03
CA ILE A 409 -27.69 27.03 -15.62
C ILE A 409 -27.01 27.96 -16.61
N GLU A 410 -25.81 28.44 -16.28
CA GLU A 410 -25.06 29.41 -17.08
C GLU A 410 -24.25 28.75 -18.22
N GLY A 411 -24.06 27.43 -18.17
CA GLY A 411 -23.22 26.69 -19.12
C GLY A 411 -21.72 26.95 -18.93
N SER A 412 -21.32 27.51 -17.79
CA SER A 412 -19.92 27.77 -17.46
C SER A 412 -19.23 26.49 -16.95
N PRO A 413 -17.95 26.27 -17.27
CA PRO A 413 -17.23 25.09 -16.78
C PRO A 413 -17.10 25.16 -15.25
N MET A 414 -17.48 24.09 -14.57
CA MET A 414 -17.19 23.95 -13.14
C MET A 414 -15.69 23.86 -12.94
N ASP A 415 -15.11 24.78 -12.16
CA ASP A 415 -13.66 24.78 -11.87
C ASP A 415 -13.32 24.05 -10.56
N GLU A 416 -14.23 24.12 -9.58
CA GLU A 416 -14.00 23.62 -8.22
C GLU A 416 -14.25 22.11 -8.09
N PHE A 417 -13.34 21.39 -7.41
CA PHE A 417 -13.49 19.98 -7.02
C PHE A 417 -14.39 19.83 -5.79
N ALA A 418 -15.09 18.70 -5.67
CA ALA A 418 -15.89 18.42 -4.49
C ALA A 418 -14.98 18.14 -3.28
N SER A 419 -13.88 17.42 -3.46
CA SER A 419 -12.91 17.16 -2.41
C SER A 419 -11.95 18.33 -2.19
N LYS A 420 -11.60 18.59 -0.92
CA LYS A 420 -10.42 19.39 -0.53
C LYS A 420 -9.28 18.54 0.03
N LEU A 421 -9.49 17.24 0.18
CA LEU A 421 -8.53 16.34 0.83
C LEU A 421 -7.43 15.84 -0.10
N PHE A 422 -7.70 15.77 -1.41
CA PHE A 422 -6.85 15.12 -2.39
C PHE A 422 -6.54 16.05 -3.55
#